data_AF-A0A822XCY6-F1
#
_entry.id   AF-A0A822XCY6-F1
#
_cell.length_a   1.000
_cell.length_b   1.000
_cell.length_c   1.000
_cell.angle_alpha   90.00
_cell.angle_beta   90.00
_cell.angle_gamma   90.00
#
_symmetry.space_group_name_H-M   'P 1'
#
loop_
_entity.id
_entity.type
_entity.pdbx_description
1 polymer ?
#
loop_
_entity_poly.entity_id
_entity_poly.type
_entity_poly.pdbx_seq_one_letter_code
_entity_poly.pdbx_strand_id
1 'polypeptide(L)'
;MQGRPHISTSTGKTIGGSGNGDTKSGSTEVWEVINLTGDNHPLHLHLASFQAVKAQELVNLDVFKACMTTKNDAVACNVANHATGKLADIPAYERTWKNSVKIDPGYQTTVVVKFNLVDTGAPYPFDATAEPGFVYHCHILDHEDNAMIRPLKLVA
;
A
#
# COMPACT_ATOMS: atom_id res chain seq x y z
N MET A 1 3.07 19.85 0.55
CA MET A 1 2.95 18.45 0.05
C MET A 1 3.42 17.46 1.11
N GLN A 2 2.90 17.57 2.34
CA GLN A 2 3.22 16.66 3.44
C GLN A 2 2.05 15.68 3.57
N GLY A 3 2.29 14.37 3.63
CA GLY A 3 1.24 13.39 3.96
C GLY A 3 0.85 12.38 2.89
N ARG A 4 1.54 12.25 1.75
CA ARG A 4 1.22 11.16 0.81
C ARG A 4 1.98 9.89 1.20
N PRO A 5 1.33 8.83 1.73
CA PRO A 5 1.96 7.53 1.76
C PRO A 5 2.23 7.11 0.32
N HIS A 6 3.46 6.71 0.04
CA HIS A 6 3.81 6.20 -1.28
C HIS A 6 3.59 4.70 -1.25
N ILE A 7 2.53 4.24 -1.91
CA ILE A 7 2.32 2.82 -2.16
C ILE A 7 3.09 2.47 -3.44
N SER A 8 4.18 1.72 -3.28
CA SER A 8 4.94 1.14 -4.38
C SER A 8 4.67 -0.35 -4.40
N THR A 9 4.41 -0.97 -5.54
CA THR A 9 4.36 -2.44 -5.61
C THR A 9 5.75 -2.97 -5.94
N SER A 10 6.02 -4.24 -5.61
CA SER A 10 7.32 -4.91 -5.84
C SER A 10 7.78 -4.92 -7.32
N THR A 11 6.92 -4.51 -8.25
CA THR A 11 7.23 -4.34 -9.68
C THR A 11 7.68 -2.93 -10.07
N GLY A 12 7.89 -2.03 -9.08
CA GLY A 12 8.19 -0.62 -9.33
C GLY A 12 6.97 0.20 -9.77
N LYS A 13 5.76 -0.39 -9.73
CA LYS A 13 4.53 0.31 -10.11
C LYS A 13 4.02 1.10 -8.91
N THR A 14 3.97 2.41 -9.06
CA THR A 14 3.18 3.31 -8.20
C THR A 14 1.71 3.08 -8.47
N ILE A 15 0.93 2.72 -7.44
CA ILE A 15 -0.53 2.70 -7.60
C ILE A 15 -0.98 4.15 -7.71
N GLY A 16 -1.50 4.55 -8.88
CA GLY A 16 -1.96 5.91 -9.16
C GLY A 16 -0.95 6.82 -9.89
N GLY A 17 0.19 6.30 -10.36
CA GLY A 17 0.99 6.92 -11.43
C GLY A 17 0.59 6.34 -12.80
N SER A 18 0.66 7.13 -13.87
CA SER A 18 0.27 6.79 -15.25
C SER A 18 1.11 5.67 -15.92
N GLY A 19 1.22 4.50 -15.29
CA GLY A 19 1.98 3.35 -15.80
C GLY A 19 1.25 2.02 -15.54
N ASN A 20 0.54 1.55 -16.58
CA ASN A 20 -0.02 0.21 -16.80
C ASN A 20 0.27 -0.86 -15.72
N GLY A 21 -0.73 -1.11 -14.87
CA GLY A 21 -0.75 -2.24 -13.96
C GLY A 21 -2.07 -2.33 -13.24
N ASP A 22 -3.15 -2.50 -13.99
CA ASP A 22 -4.46 -2.70 -13.40
C ASP A 22 -4.46 -3.98 -12.54
N THR A 23 -4.90 -3.85 -11.29
CA THR A 23 -5.07 -4.98 -10.36
C THR A 23 -6.07 -5.96 -10.93
N LYS A 24 -5.80 -7.26 -10.88
CA LYS A 24 -6.71 -8.28 -11.45
C LYS A 24 -7.68 -8.83 -10.41
N SER A 25 -8.95 -8.99 -10.77
CA SER A 25 -9.89 -9.75 -9.98
C SER A 25 -9.42 -11.21 -9.85
N GLY A 26 -9.49 -11.77 -8.64
CA GLY A 26 -8.97 -13.10 -8.34
C GLY A 26 -7.47 -13.16 -8.06
N SER A 27 -6.72 -12.06 -8.22
CA SER A 27 -5.27 -12.07 -8.05
C SER A 27 -4.83 -12.09 -6.58
N THR A 28 -3.58 -12.51 -6.37
CA THR A 28 -2.84 -12.23 -5.14
C THR A 28 -1.64 -11.36 -5.51
N GLU A 29 -1.46 -10.25 -4.82
CA GLU A 29 -0.43 -9.26 -5.09
C GLU A 29 0.40 -8.97 -3.85
N VAL A 30 1.64 -8.52 -4.04
CA VAL A 30 2.51 -8.05 -2.97
C VAL A 30 2.75 -6.55 -3.15
N TRP A 31 2.37 -5.77 -2.16
CA TRP A 31 2.53 -4.31 -2.18
C TRP A 31 3.53 -3.88 -1.10
N GLU A 32 4.36 -2.89 -1.42
CA GLU A 32 5.38 -2.30 -0.55
C GLU A 32 4.98 -0.86 -0.21
N VAL A 33 4.40 -0.68 0.97
CA VAL A 33 3.81 0.59 1.38
C VAL A 33 4.82 1.39 2.20
N ILE A 34 5.20 2.58 1.72
CA ILE A 34 6.24 3.42 2.29
C ILE A 34 5.62 4.59 3.04
N ASN A 35 5.95 4.74 4.32
CA ASN A 35 5.56 5.89 5.12
C ASN A 35 6.76 6.79 5.45
N LEU A 36 6.79 7.98 4.83
CA LEU A 36 7.82 9.01 5.04
C LEU A 36 7.39 10.13 6.01
N THR A 37 6.21 9.96 6.61
CA THR A 37 5.63 10.92 7.54
C THR A 37 5.96 10.55 8.99
N GLY A 38 5.60 11.43 9.94
CA GLY A 38 5.71 11.14 11.37
C GLY A 38 4.49 10.42 11.96
N ASP A 39 3.41 10.28 11.19
CA ASP A 39 2.15 9.72 11.66
C ASP A 39 1.97 8.28 11.19
N ASN A 40 1.26 7.48 11.99
CA ASN A 40 0.79 6.18 11.54
C ASN A 40 -0.39 6.36 10.59
N HIS A 41 -0.44 5.59 9.51
CA HIS A 41 -1.54 5.60 8.55
C HIS A 41 -2.16 4.21 8.46
N PRO A 42 -3.37 3.99 9.01
CA PRO A 42 -4.12 2.76 8.79
C PRO A 42 -4.53 2.69 7.32
N LEU A 43 -3.84 1.88 6.51
CA LEU A 43 -4.19 1.66 5.11
C LEU A 43 -5.42 0.77 5.06
N HIS A 44 -6.48 1.23 4.40
CA HIS A 44 -7.68 0.45 4.10
C HIS A 44 -7.82 0.24 2.59
N LEU A 45 -8.15 -0.99 2.19
CA LEU A 45 -8.54 -1.31 0.81
C LEU A 45 -9.99 -1.78 0.81
N HIS A 46 -10.80 -1.19 -0.07
CA HIS A 46 -12.09 -1.77 -0.38
C HIS A 46 -11.90 -3.11 -1.11
N LEU A 47 -12.88 -4.01 -0.96
CA LEU A 47 -13.01 -5.30 -1.65
C LEU A 47 -11.95 -6.36 -1.28
N ALA A 48 -10.68 -5.96 -1.10
CA ALA A 48 -9.58 -6.85 -0.84
C ALA A 48 -9.42 -7.21 0.65
N SER A 49 -8.80 -8.36 0.89
CA SER A 49 -8.24 -8.72 2.20
C SER A 49 -6.73 -8.84 2.12
N PHE A 50 -6.02 -8.38 3.14
CA PHE A 50 -4.57 -8.36 3.16
C PHE A 50 -4.01 -8.54 4.58
N GLN A 51 -2.72 -8.86 4.63
CA GLN A 51 -1.94 -9.03 5.85
C GLN A 51 -0.58 -8.37 5.69
N ALA A 52 -0.05 -7.79 6.78
CA ALA A 52 1.34 -7.38 6.83
C ALA A 52 2.24 -8.60 7.03
N VAL A 53 3.28 -8.73 6.21
CA VAL A 53 4.23 -9.85 6.27
C VAL A 53 5.65 -9.43 6.58
N LYS A 54 6.00 -8.16 6.31
CA LYS A 54 7.31 -7.58 6.65
C LYS A 54 7.17 -6.08 6.88
N ALA A 55 7.86 -5.56 7.90
CA ALA A 55 7.98 -4.14 8.15
C ALA A 55 9.47 -3.82 8.33
N GLN A 56 10.01 -3.02 7.42
CA GLN A 56 11.43 -2.76 7.28
C GLN A 56 11.71 -1.27 7.47
N GLU A 57 12.53 -0.93 8.46
CA GLU A 57 12.90 0.46 8.72
C GLU A 57 13.64 1.08 7.52
N LEU A 58 13.30 2.33 7.22
CA LEU A 58 13.94 3.14 6.19
C LEU A 58 15.11 3.92 6.80
N VAL A 59 16.33 3.61 6.34
CA VAL A 59 17.55 4.30 6.76
C VAL A 59 17.82 5.53 5.89
N ASN A 60 18.56 6.50 6.45
CA ASN A 60 18.84 7.79 5.80
C ASN A 60 17.55 8.49 5.33
N LEU A 61 16.51 8.48 6.19
CA LEU A 61 15.16 8.88 5.85
C LEU A 61 15.09 10.29 5.25
N ASP A 62 15.86 11.25 5.75
CA ASP A 62 15.89 12.62 5.23
C ASP A 62 16.38 12.69 3.78
N VAL A 63 17.42 11.90 3.43
CA VAL A 63 17.93 11.80 2.06
C VAL A 63 16.87 11.20 1.15
N PHE A 64 16.24 10.11 1.59
CA PHE A 64 15.20 9.45 0.81
C PHE A 64 13.99 10.37 0.59
N LYS A 65 13.54 11.03 1.66
CA LYS A 65 12.42 11.96 1.67
C LYS A 65 12.67 13.18 0.78
N ALA A 66 13.88 13.72 0.77
CA ALA A 66 14.26 14.80 -0.13
C ALA A 66 14.14 14.39 -1.61
N CYS A 67 14.63 13.19 -1.95
CA CYS A 67 14.47 12.65 -3.30
C CYS A 67 13.00 12.43 -3.65
N MET A 68 12.23 11.78 -2.77
CA MET A 68 10.81 11.49 -3.00
C MET A 68 9.96 12.75 -3.15
N THR A 69 10.29 13.82 -2.43
CA THR A 69 9.64 15.13 -2.58
C THR A 69 9.86 15.72 -3.97
N THR A 70 11.01 15.43 -4.60
CA THR A 70 11.38 15.97 -5.91
C THR A 70 10.88 15.10 -7.05
N LYS A 71 11.09 13.78 -6.95
CA LYS A 71 10.85 12.83 -8.05
C LYS A 71 9.52 12.09 -7.94
N ASN A 72 8.99 11.92 -6.73
CA ASN A 72 7.80 11.11 -6.46
C ASN A 72 7.88 9.69 -7.06
N ASP A 73 9.06 9.08 -7.00
CA ASP A 73 9.35 7.75 -7.56
C ASP A 73 10.35 7.02 -6.67
N ALA A 74 9.86 5.99 -5.96
CA ALA A 74 10.65 5.23 -5.00
C ALA A 74 11.80 4.46 -5.66
N VAL A 75 11.62 3.99 -6.90
CA VAL A 75 12.65 3.26 -7.64
C VAL A 75 13.73 4.23 -8.11
N ALA A 76 13.34 5.37 -8.69
CA ALA A 76 14.27 6.42 -9.09
C ALA A 76 14.96 7.12 -7.91
N CYS A 77 14.41 6.96 -6.70
CA CYS A 77 15.00 7.35 -5.42
C CYS A 77 15.70 6.20 -4.68
N ASN A 78 15.91 5.06 -5.35
CA ASN A 78 16.68 3.94 -4.85
C ASN A 78 16.21 3.41 -3.48
N VAL A 79 14.90 3.19 -3.36
CA VAL A 79 14.27 2.68 -2.13
C VAL A 79 14.94 1.40 -1.61
N ALA A 80 15.47 0.55 -2.48
CA ALA A 80 16.18 -0.66 -2.08
C ALA A 80 17.40 -0.40 -1.19
N ASN A 81 18.10 0.73 -1.36
CA ASN A 81 19.21 1.13 -0.49
C ASN A 81 18.74 1.75 0.83
N HIS A 82 17.50 2.25 0.87
CA HIS A 82 16.90 2.86 2.06
C HIS A 82 16.12 1.84 2.91
N ALA A 83 15.47 0.84 2.32
CA ALA A 83 14.72 -0.20 3.04
C ALA A 83 15.64 -1.33 3.54
N THR A 84 16.63 -0.98 4.35
CA THR A 84 17.69 -1.88 4.83
C THR A 84 17.90 -1.84 6.34
N GLY A 85 17.06 -1.12 7.07
CA GLY A 85 17.20 -0.95 8.52
C GLY A 85 16.81 -2.19 9.33
N LYS A 86 16.33 -1.99 10.56
CA LYS A 86 15.84 -3.11 11.37
C LYS A 86 14.47 -3.61 10.87
N LEU A 87 14.26 -4.92 10.95
CA LEU A 87 12.93 -5.51 10.81
C LEU A 87 12.14 -5.28 12.10
N ALA A 88 10.98 -4.63 11.99
CA ALA A 88 10.02 -4.53 13.09
C ALA A 88 9.26 -5.86 13.26
N ASP A 89 8.93 -6.22 14.49
CA ASP A 89 7.98 -7.31 14.72
C ASP A 89 6.57 -6.82 14.39
N ILE A 90 5.89 -7.56 13.53
CA ILE A 90 4.50 -7.31 13.17
C ILE A 90 3.63 -8.06 14.17
N PRO A 91 2.75 -7.44 14.96
CA PRO A 91 1.94 -8.19 15.91
C PRO A 91 1.15 -9.34 15.25
N ALA A 92 0.92 -10.45 15.97
CA ALA A 92 0.23 -11.61 15.40
C ALA A 92 -1.15 -11.26 14.79
N TYR A 93 -1.86 -10.29 15.38
CA TYR A 93 -3.14 -9.82 14.87
C TYR A 93 -3.00 -9.01 13.57
N GLU A 94 -1.84 -8.41 13.27
CA GLU A 94 -1.57 -7.74 11.98
C GLU A 94 -1.22 -8.74 10.86
N ARG A 95 -0.82 -9.97 11.23
CA ARG A 95 -0.50 -11.10 10.32
C ARG A 95 -1.71 -11.95 9.93
N THR A 96 -2.93 -11.43 10.09
CA THR A 96 -4.20 -12.10 9.70
C THR A 96 -4.85 -11.42 8.50
N TRP A 97 -5.72 -12.14 7.80
CA TRP A 97 -6.53 -11.56 6.72
C TRP A 97 -7.52 -10.53 7.29
N LYS A 98 -7.34 -9.27 6.88
CA LYS A 98 -8.18 -8.14 7.27
C LYS A 98 -8.24 -7.13 6.14
N ASN A 99 -8.95 -6.03 6.33
CA ASN A 99 -9.08 -4.97 5.34
C ASN A 99 -8.36 -3.67 5.73
N SER A 100 -7.72 -3.60 6.89
CA SER A 100 -6.99 -2.40 7.34
C SER A 100 -5.73 -2.78 8.11
N VAL A 101 -4.57 -2.23 7.75
CA VAL A 101 -3.26 -2.51 8.40
C VAL A 101 -2.58 -1.19 8.74
N LYS A 102 -1.92 -1.15 9.90
CA LYS A 102 -1.10 0.00 10.30
C LYS A 102 0.17 0.11 9.46
N ILE A 103 0.46 1.30 8.97
CA ILE A 103 1.69 1.62 8.25
C ILE A 103 2.49 2.60 9.11
N ASP A 104 3.47 2.06 9.84
CA ASP A 104 4.21 2.82 10.83
C ASP A 104 5.16 3.88 10.22
N PRO A 105 5.38 5.01 10.92
CA PRO A 105 6.30 6.07 10.49
C PRO A 105 7.72 5.57 10.22
N GLY A 106 8.29 5.90 9.06
CA GLY A 106 9.67 5.56 8.73
C GLY A 106 9.89 4.11 8.32
N TYR A 107 8.84 3.35 8.01
CA TYR A 107 8.93 1.96 7.54
C TYR A 107 8.42 1.81 6.11
N GLN A 108 8.99 0.82 5.43
CA GLN A 108 8.35 0.15 4.30
C GLN A 108 7.66 -1.12 4.82
N THR A 109 6.35 -1.20 4.64
CA THR A 109 5.54 -2.37 5.04
C THR A 109 5.16 -3.17 3.80
N THR A 110 5.59 -4.42 3.75
CA THR A 110 5.17 -5.40 2.75
C THR A 110 3.84 -6.01 3.16
N VAL A 111 2.83 -5.88 2.31
CA VAL A 111 1.52 -6.51 2.49
C VAL A 111 1.23 -7.49 1.36
N VAL A 112 0.63 -8.64 1.71
CA VAL A 112 0.09 -9.60 0.74
C VAL A 112 -1.40 -9.35 0.62
N VAL A 113 -1.86 -8.97 -0.57
CA VAL A 113 -3.23 -8.56 -0.88
C VAL A 113 -3.91 -9.62 -1.73
N LYS A 114 -5.13 -10.00 -1.37
CA LYS A 114 -5.99 -10.90 -2.13
C LYS A 114 -7.21 -10.16 -2.65
N PHE A 115 -7.42 -10.26 -3.96
CA PHE A 115 -8.59 -9.73 -4.64
C PHE A 115 -9.61 -10.86 -4.93
N ASN A 116 -9.93 -11.64 -3.90
CA ASN A 116 -11.00 -12.66 -3.92
C ASN A 116 -11.62 -12.85 -2.52
N LEU A 117 -12.63 -13.71 -2.41
CA LEU A 117 -13.18 -14.11 -1.11
C LEU A 117 -12.15 -14.96 -0.38
N VAL A 118 -11.49 -14.38 0.63
CA VAL A 118 -10.30 -14.99 1.26
C VAL A 118 -10.59 -16.24 2.08
N ASP A 119 -11.81 -16.36 2.59
CA ASP A 119 -12.32 -17.47 3.39
C ASP A 119 -12.56 -18.74 2.55
N THR A 120 -13.06 -18.56 1.33
CA THR A 120 -13.44 -19.65 0.41
C THR A 120 -12.47 -19.83 -0.76
N GLY A 121 -11.65 -18.81 -1.05
CA GLY A 121 -10.86 -18.70 -2.27
C GLY A 121 -11.68 -18.41 -3.53
N ALA A 122 -12.99 -18.24 -3.42
CA ALA A 122 -13.89 -18.06 -4.56
C ALA A 122 -13.77 -16.65 -5.18
N PRO A 123 -14.08 -16.50 -6.48
CA PRO A 123 -14.28 -15.19 -7.09
C PRO A 123 -15.39 -14.39 -6.40
N TYR A 124 -15.42 -13.07 -6.61
CA TYR A 124 -16.53 -12.25 -6.12
C TYR A 124 -17.85 -12.66 -6.80
N PRO A 125 -18.99 -12.63 -6.08
CA PRO A 125 -20.30 -13.02 -6.61
C PRO A 125 -20.94 -11.95 -7.52
N PHE A 126 -20.17 -10.95 -7.94
CA PHE A 126 -20.57 -9.83 -8.78
C PHE A 126 -19.40 -9.41 -9.68
N ASP A 127 -19.68 -8.59 -10.70
CA ASP A 127 -18.63 -8.01 -11.55
C ASP A 127 -17.83 -6.95 -10.78
N ALA A 128 -16.68 -7.37 -10.25
CA ALA A 128 -15.78 -6.48 -9.51
C ALA A 128 -15.00 -5.51 -10.42
N THR A 129 -15.13 -5.60 -11.74
CA THR A 129 -14.48 -4.70 -12.71
C THR A 129 -15.39 -3.55 -13.15
N ALA A 130 -16.66 -3.58 -12.75
CA ALA A 130 -17.64 -2.55 -13.07
C ALA A 130 -17.27 -1.18 -12.46
N GLU A 131 -17.50 -0.12 -13.21
CA GLU A 131 -17.36 1.28 -12.76
C GLU A 131 -18.46 1.63 -11.72
N PRO A 132 -18.21 2.53 -10.75
CA PRO A 132 -17.05 3.44 -10.63
C PRO A 132 -15.80 2.83 -9.97
N GLY A 133 -15.76 1.51 -9.81
CA GLY A 133 -14.66 0.80 -9.15
C GLY A 133 -14.66 0.97 -7.63
N PHE A 134 -13.49 0.78 -7.04
CA PHE A 134 -13.27 0.78 -5.60
C PHE A 134 -12.22 1.82 -5.21
N VAL A 135 -11.85 1.87 -3.94
CA VAL A 135 -10.81 2.78 -3.44
C VAL A 135 -9.88 2.10 -2.45
N TYR A 136 -8.70 2.69 -2.28
CA TYR A 136 -7.87 2.49 -1.10
C TYR A 136 -7.51 3.85 -0.51
N HIS A 137 -7.36 3.91 0.80
CA HIS A 137 -7.16 5.17 1.51
C HIS A 137 -6.56 4.99 2.90
N CYS A 138 -6.17 6.11 3.50
CA CYS A 138 -6.00 6.18 4.94
C CYS A 138 -7.37 6.05 5.62
N HIS A 139 -7.45 5.30 6.70
CA HIS A 139 -8.67 5.23 7.52
C HIS A 139 -8.67 6.25 8.68
N ILE A 140 -7.84 7.29 8.59
CA ILE A 140 -8.00 8.53 9.36
C ILE A 140 -8.83 9.47 8.50
N LEU A 141 -10.08 9.73 8.91
CA LEU A 141 -11.07 10.45 8.10
C LEU A 141 -10.55 11.83 7.64
N ASP A 142 -9.91 12.58 8.53
CA ASP A 142 -9.33 13.88 8.17
C ASP A 142 -8.24 13.77 7.10
N HIS A 143 -7.48 12.67 7.05
CA HIS A 143 -6.50 12.43 6.00
C HIS A 143 -7.19 11.99 4.70
N GLU A 144 -8.18 11.10 4.80
CA GLU A 144 -8.99 10.61 3.67
C GLU A 144 -9.66 11.78 2.93
N ASP A 145 -10.47 12.57 3.65
CA ASP A 145 -11.21 13.70 3.11
C ASP A 145 -10.29 14.80 2.59
N ASN A 146 -9.08 14.91 3.16
CA ASN A 146 -8.01 15.78 2.66
C ASN A 146 -7.11 15.08 1.64
N ALA A 147 -7.72 14.29 0.76
CA ALA A 147 -7.15 13.70 -0.45
C ALA A 147 -6.15 12.55 -0.27
N MET A 148 -6.14 11.85 0.87
CA MET A 148 -5.38 10.61 1.07
C MET A 148 -6.19 9.36 0.70
N ILE A 149 -6.88 9.46 -0.43
CA ILE A 149 -7.74 8.45 -1.07
C ILE A 149 -7.41 8.34 -2.56
N ARG A 150 -7.48 7.13 -3.11
CA ARG A 150 -7.16 6.86 -4.51
C ARG A 150 -8.12 5.82 -5.11
N PRO A 151 -8.40 5.92 -6.42
CA PRO A 151 -9.17 4.90 -7.13
C PRO A 151 -8.40 3.59 -7.17
N LEU A 152 -9.16 2.50 -7.05
CA LEU A 152 -8.73 1.11 -7.22
C LEU A 152 -9.62 0.48 -8.28
N LYS A 153 -9.05 0.31 -9.48
CA LYS A 153 -9.74 -0.35 -10.59
C LYS A 153 -9.26 -1.80 -10.69
N LEU A 154 -10.21 -2.72 -10.67
CA LEU A 154 -9.93 -4.12 -10.98
C LEU A 154 -10.20 -4.38 -12.47
N VAL A 155 -9.39 -5.25 -13.07
CA VAL A 155 -9.59 -5.79 -14.41
C VAL A 155 -9.73 -7.30 -14.38
N ALA A 156 -10.21 -7.88 -15.48
CA ALA A 156 -10.35 -9.32 -15.66
C ALA A 156 -9.01 -10.05 -15.86
#